data_AF-A0A1U7H3J8-F1
#
_entry.id   AF-A0A1U7H3J8-F1
#
_cell.length_a   1.000
_cell.length_b   1.000
_cell.length_c   1.000
_cell.angle_alpha   90.00
_cell.angle_beta   90.00
_cell.angle_gamma   90.00
#
_symmetry.space_group_name_H-M   'P 1'
#
loop_
_entity.id
_entity.type
_entity.pdbx_description
1 polymer ?
#
loop_
_entity_poly.entity_id
_entity_poly.type
_entity_poly.pdbx_seq_one_letter_code
_entity_poly.pdbx_strand_id
1 'polypeptide(L)'
;MIVEIIRTEAIALQNQQVDYLLVPNAILLLLQDGTARLLNLDGEFYAISATGALILKETLKGGSTTAVNRLVAEYELDTTQALNDVLVFLQGLENKGVIYHPKDSSPQVKGIRFDLSLLTLPLLWLISSLPASLQIRTWLALALAYFSIRLFGLPGTIKAWQTPKRQASLIADNQEMTFLMKSVDLAVSEATACHLLKVECKERALCSWWLARFAGIPAQIKLGVYLFPFATHCWCEVSSEVIGDDKERCEHFTSVLTYE
;
A
#
# COMPACT_ATOMS: atom_id res chain seq x y z
N MET A 1 -12.02 -16.52 -1.02
CA MET A 1 -11.85 -15.79 0.25
C MET A 1 -10.36 -15.71 0.58
N ILE A 2 -9.89 -14.60 1.18
CA ILE A 2 -8.50 -14.44 1.64
C ILE A 2 -8.33 -15.21 2.96
N VAL A 3 -7.28 -16.02 3.06
CA VAL A 3 -6.97 -16.82 4.25
C VAL A 3 -5.86 -16.19 5.08
N GLU A 4 -4.85 -15.63 4.42
CA GLU A 4 -3.63 -15.13 5.07
C GLU A 4 -3.05 -13.98 4.24
N ILE A 5 -2.56 -12.94 4.92
CA ILE A 5 -1.91 -11.76 4.33
C ILE A 5 -0.48 -11.71 4.85
N ILE A 6 0.50 -11.75 3.97
CA ILE A 6 1.93 -11.74 4.31
C ILE A 6 2.56 -10.44 3.81
N ARG A 7 3.38 -9.81 4.66
CA ARG A 7 4.11 -8.55 4.39
C ARG A 7 5.53 -8.61 4.95
N THR A 8 6.44 -7.82 4.37
CA THR A 8 7.86 -7.76 4.75
C THR A 8 8.09 -7.41 6.22
N GLU A 9 7.35 -6.43 6.74
CA GLU A 9 7.47 -5.96 8.13
C GLU A 9 7.15 -7.05 9.16
N ALA A 10 6.26 -8.00 8.80
CA ALA A 10 5.92 -9.12 9.65
C ALA A 10 7.01 -10.22 9.65
N ILE A 11 7.78 -10.34 8.57
CA ILE A 11 8.79 -11.38 8.39
C ILE A 11 10.14 -10.98 9.02
N ALA A 12 10.53 -9.70 8.91
CA ALA A 12 11.81 -9.20 9.39
C ALA A 12 12.00 -9.29 10.92
N LEU A 13 10.90 -9.42 11.67
CA LEU A 13 10.91 -9.52 13.14
C LEU A 13 11.08 -10.96 13.66
N GLN A 14 10.93 -11.98 12.82
CA GLN A 14 10.77 -13.36 13.32
C GLN A 14 11.91 -14.34 13.02
N ASN A 15 12.74 -14.18 11.97
CA ASN A 15 13.72 -15.22 11.62
C ASN A 15 15.04 -14.69 11.03
N GLN A 16 16.18 -15.10 11.62
CA GLN A 16 17.55 -14.85 11.12
C GLN A 16 17.94 -15.72 9.89
N GLN A 17 17.02 -16.52 9.35
CA GLN A 17 17.32 -17.61 8.41
C GLN A 17 16.55 -17.54 7.08
N VAL A 18 15.95 -16.39 6.75
CA VAL A 18 15.17 -16.23 5.52
C VAL A 18 16.06 -15.75 4.37
N ASP A 19 16.02 -16.46 3.24
CA ASP A 19 16.84 -16.15 2.06
C ASP A 19 16.24 -15.05 1.18
N TYR A 20 14.93 -14.85 1.22
CA TYR A 20 14.19 -13.88 0.40
C TYR A 20 13.18 -13.10 1.23
N LEU A 21 12.99 -11.83 0.89
CA LEU A 21 11.92 -10.99 1.44
C LEU A 21 11.07 -10.41 0.30
N LEU A 22 9.80 -10.14 0.60
CA LEU A 22 8.98 -9.29 -0.27
C LEU A 22 9.55 -7.87 -0.28
N VAL A 23 9.47 -7.15 -1.39
CA VAL A 23 9.77 -5.71 -1.40
C VAL A 23 8.81 -4.96 -0.44
N PRO A 24 9.22 -3.82 0.15
CA PRO A 24 8.41 -3.12 1.16
C PRO A 24 6.99 -2.74 0.69
N ASN A 25 6.83 -2.51 -0.62
CA ASN A 25 5.57 -2.15 -1.25
C ASN A 25 4.79 -3.37 -1.77
N ALA A 26 5.17 -4.60 -1.42
CA ALA A 26 4.49 -5.81 -1.87
C ALA A 26 3.68 -6.48 -0.76
N ILE A 27 2.52 -7.01 -1.14
CA ILE A 27 1.61 -7.75 -0.27
C ILE A 27 1.29 -9.09 -0.94
N LEU A 28 1.48 -10.18 -0.22
CA LEU A 28 1.06 -11.51 -0.66
C LEU A 28 -0.26 -11.89 -0.01
N LEU A 29 -1.25 -12.21 -0.82
CA LEU A 29 -2.59 -12.66 -0.42
C LEU A 29 -2.75 -14.14 -0.74
N LEU A 30 -2.89 -14.97 0.27
CA LEU A 30 -3.17 -16.40 0.12
C LEU A 30 -4.69 -16.64 0.09
N LEU A 31 -5.16 -17.41 -0.87
CA LEU A 31 -6.59 -17.69 -1.08
C LEU A 31 -6.95 -19.11 -0.62
N GLN A 32 -8.24 -19.33 -0.34
CA GLN A 32 -8.76 -20.64 0.09
C GLN A 32 -8.57 -21.75 -0.93
N ASP A 33 -8.46 -21.42 -2.22
CA ASP A 33 -8.21 -22.39 -3.30
C ASP A 33 -6.74 -22.81 -3.41
N GLY A 34 -5.89 -22.34 -2.48
CA GLY A 34 -4.45 -22.59 -2.46
C GLY A 34 -3.64 -21.66 -3.37
N THR A 35 -4.29 -20.88 -4.25
CA THR A 35 -3.59 -19.90 -5.09
C THR A 35 -3.23 -18.65 -4.30
N ALA A 36 -2.40 -17.79 -4.88
CA ALA A 36 -2.06 -16.52 -4.28
C ALA A 36 -2.17 -15.35 -5.26
N ARG A 37 -2.26 -14.14 -4.70
CA ARG A 37 -2.16 -12.87 -5.42
C ARG A 37 -1.04 -12.07 -4.79
N LEU A 38 -0.05 -11.73 -5.59
CA LEU A 38 1.03 -10.85 -5.17
C LEU A 38 0.76 -9.46 -5.74
N LEU A 39 0.58 -8.50 -4.84
CA LEU A 39 0.25 -7.12 -5.16
C LEU A 39 1.47 -6.25 -4.90
N ASN A 40 1.96 -5.56 -5.92
CA ASN A 40 2.83 -4.41 -5.76
C ASN A 40 1.95 -3.15 -5.68
N LEU A 41 2.10 -2.36 -4.61
CA LEU A 41 1.33 -1.13 -4.39
C LEU A 41 1.55 -0.07 -5.47
N ASP A 42 2.60 -0.23 -6.28
CA ASP A 42 2.88 0.63 -7.43
C ASP A 42 2.02 0.28 -8.67
N GLY A 43 1.24 -0.82 -8.63
CA GLY A 43 0.18 -1.13 -9.59
C GLY A 43 0.33 -2.47 -10.32
N GLU A 44 1.43 -3.20 -10.09
CA GLU A 44 1.63 -4.52 -10.68
C GLU A 44 0.97 -5.61 -9.83
N PHE A 45 0.42 -6.61 -10.50
CA PHE A 45 -0.23 -7.74 -9.85
C PHE A 45 0.14 -9.05 -10.54
N TYR A 46 0.33 -10.08 -9.73
CA TYR A 46 0.66 -11.41 -10.22
C TYR A 46 -0.29 -12.44 -9.62
N ALA A 47 -0.95 -13.20 -10.48
CA ALA A 47 -1.61 -14.43 -10.10
C ALA A 47 -0.56 -15.53 -9.95
N ILE A 48 -0.55 -16.19 -8.80
CA ILE A 48 0.38 -17.26 -8.48
C ILE A 48 -0.43 -18.55 -8.33
N SER A 49 0.00 -19.61 -9.02
CA SER A 49 -0.61 -20.94 -8.94
C SER A 49 -0.52 -21.52 -7.52
N ALA A 50 -1.26 -22.59 -7.23
CA ALA A 50 -1.21 -23.22 -5.91
C ALA A 50 0.20 -23.69 -5.51
N THR A 51 0.93 -24.32 -6.44
CA THR A 51 2.32 -24.74 -6.21
C THR A 51 3.24 -23.52 -5.99
N GLY A 52 3.11 -22.47 -6.80
CA GLY A 52 3.91 -21.25 -6.60
C GLY A 52 3.60 -20.54 -5.27
N ALA A 53 2.34 -20.57 -4.84
CA ALA A 53 1.91 -19.99 -3.58
C ALA A 53 2.51 -20.74 -2.39
N LEU A 54 2.55 -22.08 -2.45
CA LEU A 54 3.24 -22.92 -1.48
C LEU A 54 4.73 -22.58 -1.42
N ILE A 55 5.41 -22.54 -2.58
CA ILE A 55 6.84 -22.21 -2.66
C ILE A 55 7.12 -20.85 -2.02
N LEU A 56 6.38 -19.82 -2.41
CA LEU A 56 6.58 -18.46 -1.92
C LEU A 56 6.29 -18.35 -0.42
N LYS A 57 5.19 -18.94 0.05
CA LYS A 57 4.81 -18.94 1.46
C LYS A 57 5.89 -19.57 2.34
N GLU A 58 6.33 -20.79 1.98
CA GLU A 58 7.33 -21.51 2.76
C GLU A 58 8.70 -20.83 2.69
N THR A 59 9.06 -20.27 1.53
CA THR A 59 10.30 -19.51 1.37
C THR A 59 10.33 -18.27 2.27
N LEU A 60 9.23 -17.52 2.32
CA LEU A 60 9.14 -16.30 3.16
C LEU A 60 9.11 -16.63 4.66
N LYS A 61 8.66 -17.82 5.06
CA LYS A 61 8.60 -18.23 6.47
C LYS A 61 9.90 -18.85 6.97
N GLY A 62 10.50 -19.73 6.19
CA GLY A 62 11.61 -20.60 6.62
C GLY A 62 12.75 -20.75 5.62
N GLY A 63 12.80 -19.90 4.58
CA GLY A 63 13.83 -19.95 3.55
C GLY A 63 13.57 -20.98 2.44
N SER A 64 14.39 -20.91 1.40
CA SER A 64 14.21 -21.69 0.16
C SER A 64 14.28 -23.20 0.40
N THR A 65 15.12 -23.65 1.34
CA THR A 65 15.28 -25.06 1.73
C THR A 65 14.01 -25.65 2.33
N THR A 66 13.26 -24.86 3.12
CA THR A 66 11.97 -25.28 3.69
C THR A 66 10.94 -25.49 2.58
N ALA A 67 10.92 -24.62 1.57
CA ALA A 67 10.03 -24.78 0.41
C ALA A 67 10.35 -26.05 -0.40
N VAL A 68 11.63 -26.36 -0.61
CA VAL A 68 12.06 -27.59 -1.29
C VAL A 68 11.61 -28.83 -0.53
N ASN A 69 11.90 -28.90 0.78
CA ASN A 69 11.48 -30.04 1.61
C ASN A 69 9.96 -30.23 1.59
N ARG A 70 9.21 -29.13 1.59
CA ARG A 70 7.76 -29.18 1.52
C ARG A 70 7.25 -29.71 0.18
N LEU A 71 7.82 -29.27 -0.94
CA LEU A 71 7.47 -29.77 -2.27
C LEU A 71 7.76 -31.26 -2.43
N VAL A 72 8.93 -31.71 -1.98
CA VAL A 72 9.32 -33.13 -2.03
C VAL A 72 8.32 -33.98 -1.25
N ALA A 73 7.92 -33.53 -0.06
CA ALA A 73 6.95 -34.25 0.77
C ALA A 73 5.52 -34.24 0.19
N GLU A 74 5.10 -33.14 -0.45
CA GLU A 74 3.72 -32.95 -0.89
C GLU A 74 3.44 -33.52 -2.28
N TYR A 75 4.43 -33.50 -3.17
CA TYR A 75 4.30 -33.94 -4.57
C TYR A 75 5.18 -35.15 -4.93
N GLU A 76 5.86 -35.76 -3.96
CA GLU A 76 6.75 -36.92 -4.14
C GLU A 76 7.82 -36.70 -5.24
N LEU A 77 8.34 -35.47 -5.32
CA LEU A 77 9.33 -35.07 -6.32
C LEU A 77 10.75 -35.48 -5.91
N ASP A 78 11.62 -35.67 -6.91
CA ASP A 78 13.06 -35.73 -6.66
C ASP A 78 13.56 -34.40 -6.07
N THR A 79 14.50 -34.49 -5.12
CA THR A 79 15.03 -33.30 -4.42
C THR A 79 15.71 -32.32 -5.37
N THR A 80 16.40 -32.83 -6.40
CA THR A 80 17.08 -32.00 -7.41
C THR A 80 16.07 -31.26 -8.27
N GLN A 81 14.98 -31.95 -8.66
CA GLN A 81 13.90 -31.36 -9.43
C GLN A 81 13.18 -30.27 -8.63
N ALA A 82 12.80 -30.57 -7.38
CA ALA A 82 12.14 -29.59 -6.50
C ALA A 82 13.02 -28.36 -6.25
N LEU A 83 14.33 -28.55 -6.05
CA LEU A 83 15.27 -27.43 -5.91
C LEU A 83 15.30 -26.55 -7.16
N ASN A 84 15.39 -27.15 -8.36
CA ASN A 84 15.42 -26.41 -9.60
C ASN A 84 14.13 -25.61 -9.83
N ASP A 85 12.97 -26.23 -9.58
CA ASP A 85 11.66 -25.58 -9.73
C ASP A 85 11.51 -24.38 -8.78
N VAL A 86 11.96 -24.53 -7.52
CA VAL A 86 11.96 -23.43 -6.53
C VAL A 86 12.87 -22.29 -7.00
N LEU A 87 14.09 -22.58 -7.43
CA LEU A 87 15.04 -21.56 -7.87
C LEU A 87 14.54 -20.81 -9.10
N VAL A 88 14.05 -21.52 -10.13
CA VAL A 88 13.50 -20.90 -11.34
C VAL A 88 12.31 -20.00 -11.01
N PHE A 89 11.42 -20.46 -10.12
CA PHE A 89 10.28 -19.68 -9.69
C PHE A 89 10.69 -18.40 -8.93
N LEU A 90 11.59 -18.52 -7.96
CA LEU A 90 12.07 -17.39 -7.16
C LEU A 90 12.85 -16.39 -8.02
N GLN A 91 13.72 -16.86 -8.92
CA GLN A 91 14.42 -16.01 -9.88
C GLN A 91 13.43 -15.25 -10.79
N GLY A 92 12.33 -15.91 -11.20
CA GLY A 92 11.27 -15.27 -11.97
C GLY A 92 10.58 -14.13 -11.21
N LEU A 93 10.41 -14.25 -9.88
CA LEU A 93 9.86 -13.19 -9.03
C LEU A 93 10.88 -12.09 -8.73
N GLU A 94 12.15 -12.45 -8.55
CA GLU A 94 13.24 -11.49 -8.34
C GLU A 94 13.46 -10.61 -9.58
N ASN A 95 13.45 -11.21 -10.77
CA ASN A 95 13.53 -10.47 -12.05
C ASN A 95 12.35 -9.50 -12.26
N LYS A 96 11.22 -9.75 -11.60
CA LYS A 96 10.05 -8.87 -11.59
C LYS A 96 10.12 -7.80 -10.48
N GLY A 97 11.16 -7.81 -9.66
CA GLY A 97 11.37 -6.82 -8.60
C GLY A 97 10.36 -6.91 -7.45
N VAL A 98 9.72 -8.06 -7.23
CA VAL A 98 8.72 -8.24 -6.15
C VAL A 98 9.28 -8.93 -4.91
N ILE A 99 10.42 -9.61 -5.05
CA ILE A 99 11.20 -10.18 -3.96
C ILE A 99 12.68 -9.81 -4.13
N TYR A 100 13.44 -9.88 -3.04
CA TYR A 100 14.88 -9.63 -3.06
C TYR A 100 15.61 -10.48 -2.00
N HIS A 101 16.89 -10.74 -2.24
CA HIS A 101 17.79 -11.32 -1.25
C HIS A 101 18.24 -10.27 -0.22
N PRO A 102 18.05 -10.53 1.10
CA PRO A 102 18.56 -9.64 2.15
C PRO A 102 20.08 -9.48 2.13
N LYS A 103 20.81 -10.50 1.64
CA LYS A 103 22.28 -10.52 1.58
C LYS A 103 22.83 -9.75 0.38
N ASP A 104 22.13 -9.79 -0.76
CA ASP A 104 22.51 -9.04 -1.97
C ASP A 104 22.19 -7.55 -1.83
N SER A 105 21.30 -7.22 -0.89
CA SER A 105 21.22 -5.89 -0.29
C SER A 105 22.42 -5.66 0.63
N SER A 106 23.61 -5.55 0.03
CA SER A 106 24.83 -5.07 0.69
C SER A 106 24.51 -3.86 1.59
N PRO A 107 25.12 -3.74 2.79
CA PRO A 107 25.08 -2.53 3.60
C PRO A 107 25.92 -1.40 2.98
N GLN A 108 25.68 -1.09 1.70
CA GLN A 108 26.02 0.15 1.04
C GLN A 108 24.72 0.97 1.05
N VAL A 109 24.46 1.83 2.03
CA VAL A 109 25.19 3.07 2.28
C VAL A 109 24.90 3.46 3.73
N LYS A 110 25.90 3.39 4.62
CA LYS A 110 25.96 4.20 5.87
C LYS A 110 26.19 5.67 5.50
N GLY A 111 25.25 6.22 4.75
CA GLY A 111 25.11 7.63 4.47
C GLY A 111 23.67 7.94 4.80
N ILE A 112 23.42 9.12 5.36
CA ILE A 112 22.08 9.62 5.65
C ILE A 112 21.27 9.49 4.37
N ARG A 113 20.43 8.45 4.26
CA ARG A 113 19.46 8.33 3.17
C ARG A 113 18.43 9.40 3.47
N PHE A 114 18.61 10.58 2.89
CA PHE A 114 17.55 11.58 2.87
C PHE A 114 16.35 10.93 2.19
N ASP A 115 15.29 10.70 2.97
CA ASP A 115 14.03 10.23 2.45
C ASP A 115 13.48 11.37 1.58
N LEU A 116 13.70 11.29 0.27
CA LEU A 116 13.36 12.35 -0.68
C LEU A 116 11.85 12.64 -0.68
N SER A 117 11.03 11.70 -0.21
CA SER A 117 9.60 11.93 0.00
C SER A 117 9.34 13.08 0.97
N LEU A 118 10.26 13.37 1.90
CA LEU A 118 10.18 14.50 2.84
C LEU A 118 10.24 15.86 2.14
N LEU A 119 10.66 15.93 0.87
CA LEU A 119 10.57 17.16 0.06
C LEU A 119 9.11 17.60 -0.16
N THR A 120 8.13 16.72 0.05
CA THR A 120 6.70 17.08 0.03
C THR A 120 6.28 17.90 1.25
N LEU A 121 6.99 17.80 2.38
CA LEU A 121 6.65 18.50 3.62
C LEU A 121 6.62 20.04 3.53
N PRO A 122 7.63 20.73 2.99
CA PRO A 122 7.59 22.18 2.85
C PRO A 122 6.42 22.63 1.96
N LEU A 123 6.07 21.83 0.94
CA LEU A 123 4.93 22.11 0.06
C LEU A 123 3.61 21.94 0.78
N LEU A 124 3.43 20.85 1.55
CA LEU A 124 2.24 20.67 2.40
C LEU A 124 2.10 21.79 3.42
N TRP A 125 3.21 22.19 4.05
CA TRP A 125 3.22 23.31 4.98
C TRP A 125 2.79 24.62 4.31
N LEU A 126 3.30 24.89 3.10
CA LEU A 126 2.92 26.06 2.32
C LEU A 126 1.42 26.03 1.97
N ILE A 127 0.90 24.90 1.47
CA ILE A 127 -0.52 24.72 1.13
C ILE A 127 -1.40 24.93 2.37
N SER A 128 -0.99 24.40 3.52
CA SER A 128 -1.73 24.52 4.78
C SER A 128 -1.76 25.94 5.35
N SER A 129 -0.69 26.71 5.14
CA SER A 129 -0.51 28.06 5.67
C SER A 129 -1.09 29.14 4.74
N LEU A 130 -1.35 28.80 3.49
CA LEU A 130 -1.94 29.72 2.51
C LEU A 130 -3.38 30.09 2.92
N PRO A 131 -3.76 31.37 3.00
CA PRO A 131 -5.14 31.80 3.29
C PRO A 131 -6.03 31.62 2.05
N ALA A 132 -6.08 30.40 1.54
CA ALA A 132 -6.83 30.01 0.36
C ALA A 132 -8.09 29.23 0.74
N SER A 133 -9.09 29.26 -0.15
CA SER A 133 -10.31 28.45 0.00
C SER A 133 -9.99 26.95 0.01
N LEU A 134 -10.91 26.16 0.55
CA LEU A 134 -10.81 24.71 0.58
C LEU A 134 -10.61 24.12 -0.83
N GLN A 135 -11.28 24.68 -1.84
CA GLN A 135 -11.15 24.26 -3.24
C GLN A 135 -9.71 24.42 -3.76
N ILE A 136 -9.09 25.59 -3.55
CA ILE A 136 -7.70 25.82 -4.01
C ILE A 136 -6.73 24.87 -3.30
N ARG A 137 -6.90 24.69 -1.98
CA ARG A 137 -6.07 23.76 -1.21
C ARG A 137 -6.21 22.32 -1.72
N THR A 138 -7.43 21.91 -2.01
CA THR A 138 -7.74 20.59 -2.57
C THR A 138 -7.06 20.40 -3.92
N TRP A 139 -7.14 21.39 -4.80
CA TRP A 139 -6.50 21.35 -6.12
C TRP A 139 -4.97 21.22 -6.01
N LEU A 140 -4.34 22.02 -5.14
CA LEU A 140 -2.90 21.94 -4.89
C LEU A 140 -2.49 20.61 -4.25
N ALA A 141 -3.29 20.11 -3.30
CA ALA A 141 -3.05 18.82 -2.65
C ALA A 141 -3.19 17.65 -3.63
N LEU A 142 -4.17 17.66 -4.53
CA LEU A 142 -4.29 16.66 -5.60
C LEU A 142 -3.10 16.67 -6.55
N ALA A 143 -2.65 17.87 -6.97
CA ALA A 143 -1.45 17.99 -7.79
C ALA A 143 -0.21 17.43 -7.06
N LEU A 144 -0.02 17.78 -5.79
CA LEU A 144 1.09 17.27 -5.00
C LEU A 144 1.00 15.75 -4.79
N ALA A 145 -0.19 15.20 -4.54
CA ALA A 145 -0.45 13.77 -4.44
C ALA A 145 -0.06 13.04 -5.74
N TYR A 146 -0.50 13.58 -6.88
CA TYR A 146 -0.19 13.03 -8.20
C TYR A 146 1.32 12.92 -8.45
N PHE A 147 2.08 13.98 -8.17
CA PHE A 147 3.53 13.97 -8.38
C PHE A 147 4.27 13.14 -7.34
N SER A 148 3.89 13.24 -6.06
CA SER A 148 4.56 12.51 -4.99
C SER A 148 4.40 11.00 -5.13
N ILE A 149 3.21 10.49 -5.44
CA ILE A 149 2.98 9.06 -5.66
C ILE A 149 3.80 8.54 -6.83
N ARG A 150 3.95 9.31 -7.91
CA ARG A 150 4.75 8.91 -9.07
C ARG A 150 6.26 8.93 -8.80
N LEU A 151 6.74 9.82 -7.95
CA LEU A 151 8.16 9.96 -7.64
C LEU A 151 8.63 9.03 -6.52
N PHE A 152 7.76 8.75 -5.54
CA PHE A 152 8.13 8.08 -4.28
C PHE A 152 7.32 6.82 -3.99
N GLY A 153 6.36 6.48 -4.84
CA GLY A 153 5.37 5.43 -4.57
C GLY A 153 4.34 5.86 -3.53
N LEU A 154 3.28 5.06 -3.38
CA LEU A 154 2.23 5.32 -2.40
C LEU A 154 2.75 5.28 -0.95
N PRO A 155 3.49 4.25 -0.50
CA PRO A 155 3.89 4.14 0.91
C PRO A 155 4.88 5.23 1.34
N GLY A 156 5.85 5.57 0.47
CA GLY A 156 6.79 6.66 0.73
C GLY A 156 6.08 8.01 0.83
N THR A 157 5.10 8.24 -0.03
CA THR A 157 4.27 9.46 0.01
C THR A 157 3.45 9.55 1.29
N ILE A 158 2.72 8.49 1.66
CA ILE A 158 1.91 8.46 2.89
C ILE A 158 2.80 8.74 4.10
N LYS A 159 3.96 8.05 4.21
CA LYS A 159 4.91 8.25 5.30
C LYS A 159 5.36 9.70 5.42
N ALA A 160 5.66 10.37 4.30
CA ALA A 160 6.00 11.79 4.34
C ALA A 160 4.80 12.63 4.82
N TRP A 161 3.60 12.39 4.28
CA TRP A 161 2.41 13.18 4.60
C TRP A 161 1.85 12.91 6.01
N GLN A 162 2.22 11.79 6.63
CA GLN A 162 1.95 11.47 8.04
C GLN A 162 2.76 12.33 9.02
N THR A 163 3.84 12.99 8.57
CA THR A 163 4.75 13.70 9.46
C THR A 163 4.01 14.83 10.21
N PRO A 164 4.06 14.86 11.54
CA PRO A 164 3.17 15.68 12.36
C PRO A 164 3.61 17.14 12.33
N LYS A 165 2.75 18.04 11.85
CA LYS A 165 2.96 19.49 12.09
C LYS A 165 1.76 20.28 12.59
N ARG A 166 0.57 19.67 12.62
CA ARG A 166 -0.62 20.19 13.30
C ARG A 166 -1.72 19.16 13.10
N GLN A 167 -1.81 18.17 13.98
CA GLN A 167 -3.14 17.62 14.22
C GLN A 167 -3.87 18.76 14.92
N ALA A 168 -4.84 19.39 14.25
CA ALA A 168 -5.84 20.15 14.97
C ALA A 168 -6.36 19.24 16.09
N SER A 169 -6.60 19.81 17.29
CA SER A 169 -7.20 19.05 18.38
C SER A 169 -8.37 18.27 17.83
N LEU A 170 -8.41 16.96 18.11
CA LEU A 170 -9.45 16.08 17.57
C LEU A 170 -10.82 16.74 17.80
N ILE A 171 -11.59 16.87 16.72
CA ILE A 171 -12.92 17.46 16.81
C ILE A 171 -13.77 16.54 17.69
N ALA A 172 -14.22 17.07 18.83
CA ALA A 172 -15.09 16.34 19.75
C ALA A 172 -16.57 16.44 19.36
N ASP A 173 -16.96 17.45 18.59
CA ASP A 173 -18.34 17.64 18.14
C ASP A 173 -18.64 16.87 16.83
N ASN A 174 -19.58 15.93 16.93
CA ASN A 174 -20.02 15.12 15.80
C ASN A 174 -20.71 15.94 14.70
N GLN A 175 -21.36 17.06 15.03
CA GLN A 175 -22.01 17.92 14.03
C GLN A 175 -20.97 18.67 13.20
N GLU A 176 -20.00 19.30 13.85
CA GLU A 176 -18.87 19.95 13.20
C GLU A 176 -18.06 18.96 12.34
N MET A 177 -17.76 17.77 12.87
CA MET A 177 -17.07 16.72 12.11
C MET A 177 -17.84 16.32 10.85
N THR A 178 -19.15 16.09 10.96
CA THR A 178 -20.00 15.71 9.81
C THR A 178 -20.02 16.81 8.74
N PHE A 179 -20.11 18.08 9.16
CA PHE A 179 -20.08 19.22 8.24
C PHE A 179 -18.75 19.31 7.49
N LEU A 180 -17.63 19.16 8.20
CA LEU A 180 -16.30 19.19 7.60
C LEU A 180 -16.05 17.99 6.68
N MET A 181 -16.49 16.78 7.05
CA MET A 181 -16.42 15.59 6.19
C MET A 181 -17.13 15.84 4.85
N LYS A 182 -18.37 16.35 4.88
CA LYS A 182 -19.12 16.71 3.66
C LYS A 182 -18.43 17.80 2.83
N SER A 183 -17.82 18.78 3.50
CA SER A 183 -17.10 19.86 2.83
C SER A 183 -15.86 19.35 2.09
N VAL A 184 -15.10 18.44 2.72
CA VAL A 184 -13.94 17.79 2.09
C VAL A 184 -14.38 16.90 0.93
N ASP A 185 -15.43 16.10 1.11
CA ASP A 185 -15.97 15.22 0.08
C ASP A 185 -16.38 16.00 -1.19
N LEU A 186 -17.18 17.06 -1.01
CA LEU A 186 -17.59 17.95 -2.11
C LEU A 186 -16.38 18.58 -2.80
N ALA A 187 -15.44 19.14 -2.03
CA ALA A 187 -14.27 19.79 -2.60
C ALA A 187 -13.40 18.82 -3.41
N VAL A 188 -13.20 17.59 -2.93
CA VAL A 188 -12.41 16.56 -3.63
C VAL A 188 -13.13 16.09 -4.88
N SER A 189 -14.44 15.86 -4.82
CA SER A 189 -15.25 15.45 -5.97
C SER A 189 -15.22 16.50 -7.08
N GLU A 190 -15.49 17.76 -6.74
CA GLU A 190 -15.43 18.90 -7.68
C GLU A 190 -14.03 19.08 -8.26
N ALA A 191 -12.99 19.07 -7.42
CA ALA A 191 -11.63 19.27 -7.85
C ALA A 191 -11.16 18.14 -8.78
N THR A 192 -11.54 16.88 -8.50
CA THR A 192 -11.20 15.72 -9.33
C THR A 192 -11.86 15.79 -10.70
N ALA A 193 -13.14 16.18 -10.76
CA ALA A 193 -13.90 16.26 -12.02
C ALA A 193 -13.30 17.28 -13.02
N CYS A 194 -12.67 18.34 -12.49
CA CYS A 194 -12.12 19.44 -13.28
C CYS A 194 -10.59 19.48 -13.27
N HIS A 195 -9.91 18.45 -12.74
CA HIS A 195 -8.46 18.48 -12.59
C HIS A 195 -7.75 18.32 -13.94
N LEU A 196 -6.63 19.02 -14.15
CA LEU A 196 -5.83 18.89 -15.38
C LEU A 196 -5.04 17.58 -15.46
N LEU A 197 -4.71 17.01 -14.30
CA LEU A 197 -4.01 15.72 -14.20
C LEU A 197 -5.04 14.59 -14.09
N LYS A 198 -4.71 13.42 -14.63
CA LYS A 198 -5.52 12.21 -14.46
C LYS A 198 -5.39 11.69 -13.02
N VAL A 199 -6.20 12.27 -12.14
CA VAL A 199 -6.28 11.89 -10.72
C VAL A 199 -7.00 10.55 -10.62
N GLU A 200 -6.37 9.57 -9.98
CA GLU A 200 -6.94 8.26 -9.72
C GLU A 200 -7.29 8.09 -8.23
N CYS A 201 -7.72 6.90 -7.84
CA CYS A 201 -8.19 6.64 -6.47
C CYS A 201 -7.11 6.89 -5.40
N LYS A 202 -5.83 6.64 -5.71
CA LYS A 202 -4.73 6.83 -4.76
C LYS A 202 -4.53 8.31 -4.40
N GLU A 203 -4.54 9.18 -5.40
CA GLU A 203 -4.40 10.63 -5.21
C GLU A 203 -5.60 11.21 -4.46
N ARG A 204 -6.82 10.77 -4.79
CA ARG A 204 -8.06 11.18 -4.12
C ARG A 204 -8.08 10.79 -2.66
N ALA A 205 -7.74 9.53 -2.35
CA ALA A 205 -7.68 9.02 -0.99
C ALA A 205 -6.65 9.79 -0.16
N LEU A 206 -5.45 10.01 -0.69
CA LEU A 206 -4.39 10.75 0.00
C LEU A 206 -4.79 12.20 0.27
N CYS A 207 -5.37 12.89 -0.72
CA CYS A 207 -5.84 14.26 -0.56
C CYS A 207 -6.95 14.38 0.48
N SER A 208 -7.97 13.52 0.39
CA SER A 208 -9.10 13.49 1.34
C SER A 208 -8.61 13.23 2.76
N TRP A 209 -7.71 12.25 2.91
CA TRP A 209 -7.10 11.90 4.19
C TRP A 209 -6.31 13.06 4.78
N TRP A 210 -5.47 13.72 3.99
CA TRP A 210 -4.69 14.86 4.47
C TRP A 210 -5.57 16.06 4.85
N LEU A 211 -6.58 16.40 4.05
CA LEU A 211 -7.50 17.49 4.35
C LEU A 211 -8.32 17.21 5.62
N ALA A 212 -8.82 15.98 5.77
CA ALA A 212 -9.56 15.55 6.94
C ALA A 212 -8.67 15.59 8.20
N ARG A 213 -7.46 15.04 8.13
CA ARG A 213 -6.47 15.08 9.22
C ARG A 213 -6.05 16.51 9.57
N PHE A 214 -5.89 17.37 8.57
CA PHE A 214 -5.60 18.80 8.75
C PHE A 214 -6.73 19.51 9.48
N ALA A 215 -7.98 19.11 9.24
CA ALA A 215 -9.16 19.59 9.96
C ALA A 215 -9.34 18.96 11.36
N GLY A 216 -8.49 18.01 11.77
CA GLY A 216 -8.59 17.34 13.08
C GLY A 216 -9.51 16.12 13.09
N ILE A 217 -9.86 15.59 11.92
CA ILE A 217 -10.69 14.39 11.76
C ILE A 217 -9.76 13.16 11.69
N PRO A 218 -10.02 12.08 12.45
CA PRO A 218 -9.17 10.89 12.48
C PRO A 218 -9.39 9.98 11.26
N ALA A 219 -9.10 10.49 10.07
CA ALA A 219 -9.25 9.76 8.82
C ALA A 219 -8.18 8.69 8.62
N GLN A 220 -8.53 7.62 7.91
CA GLN A 220 -7.63 6.54 7.53
C GLN A 220 -7.64 6.34 6.02
N ILE A 221 -6.51 5.95 5.44
CA ILE A 221 -6.46 5.45 4.05
C ILE A 221 -6.62 3.94 4.09
N LYS A 222 -7.57 3.42 3.33
CA LYS A 222 -7.80 1.99 3.14
C LYS A 222 -7.36 1.60 1.74
N LEU A 223 -6.61 0.52 1.66
CA LEU A 223 -6.38 -0.18 0.40
C LEU A 223 -7.13 -1.49 0.44
N GLY A 224 -7.99 -1.70 -0.55
CA GLY A 224 -8.76 -2.91 -0.71
C GLY A 224 -8.52 -3.61 -2.04
N VAL A 225 -8.86 -4.89 -2.04
CA VAL A 225 -8.77 -5.75 -3.21
C VAL A 225 -10.11 -6.41 -3.48
N TYR A 226 -10.43 -6.54 -4.76
CA TYR A 226 -11.51 -7.38 -5.25
C TYR A 226 -10.87 -8.55 -6.00
N LEU A 227 -11.25 -9.78 -5.69
CA LEU A 227 -10.53 -10.94 -6.21
C LEU A 227 -10.97 -11.35 -7.62
N PHE A 228 -12.21 -11.05 -8.02
CA PHE A 228 -12.80 -11.50 -9.29
C PHE A 228 -13.85 -10.52 -9.87
N PRO A 229 -13.54 -9.76 -10.94
CA PRO A 229 -12.21 -9.61 -11.55
C PRO A 229 -11.20 -9.02 -10.56
N PHE A 230 -9.93 -9.41 -10.70
CA PHE A 230 -8.89 -8.92 -9.79
C PHE A 230 -8.71 -7.41 -9.97
N ALA A 231 -9.00 -6.63 -8.93
CA ALA A 231 -8.88 -5.18 -8.94
C ALA A 231 -8.41 -4.66 -7.58
N THR A 232 -7.77 -3.51 -7.57
CA THR A 232 -7.40 -2.80 -6.34
C THR A 232 -8.02 -1.42 -6.30
N HIS A 233 -8.29 -0.96 -5.08
CA HIS A 233 -8.87 0.34 -4.84
C HIS A 233 -8.31 0.94 -3.57
N CYS A 234 -8.20 2.26 -3.55
CA CYS A 234 -7.68 3.03 -2.43
C CYS A 234 -8.69 4.13 -2.10
N TRP A 235 -9.15 4.21 -0.86
CA TRP A 235 -10.13 5.21 -0.42
C TRP A 235 -9.76 5.78 0.95
N CYS A 236 -10.38 6.90 1.29
CA CYS A 236 -10.29 7.52 2.61
C CYS A 236 -11.55 7.20 3.42
N GLU A 237 -11.39 6.83 4.68
CA GLU A 237 -12.50 6.43 5.57
C GLU A 237 -12.41 7.13 6.93
N VAL A 238 -13.55 7.57 7.46
CA VAL A 238 -13.72 8.11 8.81
C VAL A 238 -14.91 7.41 9.46
N SER A 239 -14.69 6.67 10.55
CA SER A 239 -15.77 6.00 11.29
C SER A 239 -16.73 5.19 10.39
N SER A 240 -16.17 4.45 9.42
CA SER A 240 -16.92 3.67 8.41
C SER A 240 -17.66 4.46 7.32
N GLU A 241 -17.45 5.77 7.24
CA GLU A 241 -17.91 6.59 6.11
C GLU A 241 -16.77 6.89 5.15
N VAL A 242 -17.03 6.75 3.86
CA VAL A 242 -16.07 7.02 2.77
C VAL A 242 -16.07 8.51 2.45
N ILE A 243 -14.89 9.10 2.27
CA ILE A 243 -14.71 10.52 1.91
C ILE A 243 -13.95 10.61 0.59
N GLY A 244 -14.48 11.42 -0.33
CA GLY A 244 -13.87 11.70 -1.62
C GLY A 244 -13.95 10.51 -2.58
N ASP A 245 -14.79 9.51 -2.29
CA ASP A 245 -15.10 8.37 -3.16
C ASP A 245 -16.50 7.80 -2.95
N ASP A 246 -16.90 6.92 -3.86
CA ASP A 246 -18.21 6.27 -3.86
C ASP A 246 -18.25 5.11 -2.86
N LYS A 247 -19.18 5.17 -1.90
CA LYS A 247 -19.30 4.18 -0.82
C LYS A 247 -19.66 2.79 -1.34
N GLU A 248 -20.66 2.71 -2.22
CA GLU A 248 -21.11 1.44 -2.79
C GLU A 248 -19.96 0.74 -3.51
N ARG A 249 -19.16 1.48 -4.27
CA ARG A 249 -17.96 0.96 -4.92
C ARG A 249 -16.95 0.44 -3.90
N CYS A 250 -16.68 1.17 -2.82
CA CYS A 250 -15.69 0.77 -1.81
C CYS A 250 -16.08 -0.51 -1.08
N GLU A 251 -17.37 -0.72 -0.81
CA GLU A 251 -17.90 -1.92 -0.13
C GLU A 251 -17.63 -3.23 -0.90
N HIS A 252 -17.40 -3.16 -2.21
CA HIS A 252 -17.02 -4.33 -3.01
C HIS A 252 -15.58 -4.79 -2.74
N PHE A 253 -14.73 -3.95 -2.15
CA PHE A 253 -13.32 -4.25 -1.91
C PHE A 253 -13.08 -4.74 -0.48
N THR A 254 -12.35 -5.84 -0.33
CA THR A 254 -11.88 -6.28 0.99
C THR A 254 -10.64 -5.48 1.36
N SER A 255 -10.69 -4.71 2.46
CA SER A 255 -9.53 -3.97 2.95
C SER A 255 -8.40 -4.93 3.35
N VAL A 256 -7.21 -4.74 2.77
CA VAL A 256 -6.02 -5.53 3.05
C VAL A 256 -4.92 -4.73 3.73
N LEU A 257 -5.01 -3.39 3.72
CA LEU A 257 -4.07 -2.48 4.36
C LEU A 257 -4.77 -1.19 4.78
N THR A 258 -4.40 -0.66 5.95
CA THR A 258 -4.90 0.60 6.49
C THR A 258 -3.71 1.45 6.91
N TYR A 259 -3.73 2.73 6.55
CA TYR A 259 -2.83 3.75 7.06
C TYR A 259 -3.64 4.73 7.91
N GLU A 260 -3.10 5.07 9.06
CA GLU A 260 -3.65 6.09 9.95
C GLU A 260 -3.03 7.44 9.64
#